data_AF-A0A3L6SLA5-F1
#
_entry.id   AF-A0A3L6SLA5-F1
#
_cell.length_a   1.000
_cell.length_b   1.000
_cell.length_c   1.000
_cell.angle_alpha   90.00
_cell.angle_beta   90.00
_cell.angle_gamma   90.00
#
_symmetry.space_group_name_H-M   'P 1'
#
loop_
_entity.id
_entity.type
_entity.pdbx_description
1 polymer ?
#
loop_
_entity_poly.entity_id
_entity_poly.type
_entity_poly.pdbx_seq_one_letter_code
_entity_poly.pdbx_strand_id
1 'polypeptide(L)'
;MRKRKQQSSAKKAMSGVKQRAAEVGATGGLDMAVEAAESRVELTVRIDMAKLHCPRCNHPFKPPIFQFLCDAGHLACSNCHGQLPKDKCYACGQDGAFRRNTTLEDVVNWPRILCPFDVYGCRISVPYHEFGDHQRECPCAPCGCSESGCSFVGSPPMLRVHLREAQGWPVDKIRYSRPHDLSLPESQRRRLLLAEDGCLFLVVAVGAPGEANAAAGPQYTCRMRAMGHKAVEAAKAQSVTMEMEVPSWAVPLVVHPKMLRGTSTIHLSVCIDEELTKGATMELALSEQLKERQEMEKNPQKLAKAMDYLERAKREEEAPLIEKAFQKQVEEEKILHEQEQLVRSLLFFCCLCNVDNSEIELSKQHHAGDLQAKNRLSRMLEHKNAFQERIVQQRVSEFGRQKKERDEWISQLISSRKLERETIRKFTYYLNLETMRMVIRFREKEEARKPEMADLPCSIYWEKRRRRRGSARASAIVRCRADVPSVFIKLK
;
A
#
# COMPACT_ATOMS: atom_id res chain seq x y z
N MET A 1 60.45 33.88 -36.88
CA MET A 1 60.43 32.67 -37.71
C MET A 1 59.74 31.55 -36.94
N ARG A 2 58.48 31.24 -37.27
CA ARG A 2 57.63 30.30 -36.54
C ARG A 2 57.19 29.17 -37.47
N LYS A 3 57.54 27.93 -37.14
CA LYS A 3 56.85 26.72 -37.61
C LYS A 3 56.82 25.70 -36.46
N ARG A 4 55.64 25.57 -35.83
CA ARG A 4 55.19 24.33 -35.18
C ARG A 4 53.89 23.92 -35.89
N LYS A 5 53.96 22.81 -36.60
CA LYS A 5 52.93 21.98 -37.25
C LYS A 5 53.37 20.56 -36.88
N GLN A 6 52.58 19.57 -36.54
CA GLN A 6 51.17 19.19 -36.71
C GLN A 6 50.85 18.30 -35.47
N GLN A 7 49.61 18.05 -35.05
CA GLN A 7 48.57 17.35 -35.81
C GLN A 7 47.18 17.68 -35.24
N SER A 8 46.29 18.15 -36.10
CA SER A 8 44.85 18.00 -35.94
C SER A 8 44.22 17.84 -37.34
N SER A 9 43.55 16.70 -37.52
CA SER A 9 42.64 16.37 -38.62
C SER A 9 41.32 15.99 -37.95
N ALA A 10 40.12 16.21 -38.46
CA ALA A 10 39.59 17.09 -39.49
C ALA A 10 38.06 17.13 -39.19
N LYS A 11 37.44 18.31 -39.35
CA LYS A 11 35.99 18.53 -39.24
C LYS A 11 35.31 18.46 -40.62
N LYS A 12 34.11 17.86 -40.70
CA LYS A 12 32.89 18.31 -41.43
C LYS A 12 31.85 17.18 -41.38
N ALA A 13 30.52 17.37 -41.29
CA ALA A 13 29.61 18.52 -41.34
C ALA A 13 28.33 18.14 -40.55
N MET A 14 27.77 18.96 -39.65
CA MET A 14 26.83 20.09 -39.87
C MET A 14 25.53 19.72 -40.60
N SER A 15 24.43 19.61 -39.85
CA SER A 15 23.22 20.47 -39.93
C SER A 15 22.03 19.73 -39.28
N GLY A 16 21.15 20.35 -38.49
CA GLY A 16 21.06 21.74 -38.06
C GLY A 16 19.85 21.96 -37.13
N VAL A 17 19.92 23.10 -36.43
CA VAL A 17 18.80 24.02 -36.09
C VAL A 17 17.74 23.53 -35.09
N LYS A 18 17.23 24.26 -34.10
CA LYS A 18 17.58 25.48 -33.35
C LYS A 18 16.43 25.64 -32.33
N GLN A 19 16.79 25.85 -31.06
CA GLN A 19 16.09 26.61 -29.99
C GLN A 19 14.55 26.78 -30.04
N ARG A 20 13.86 26.50 -28.92
CA ARG A 20 13.47 27.50 -27.90
C ARG A 20 12.58 26.86 -26.83
N ALA A 21 12.93 27.15 -25.58
CA ALA A 21 12.05 27.05 -24.43
C ALA A 21 11.60 28.47 -24.06
N ALA A 22 10.32 28.67 -23.79
CA ALA A 22 9.78 29.48 -22.70
C ALA A 22 8.23 29.55 -22.78
N GLU A 23 7.62 29.22 -21.63
CA GLU A 23 6.38 29.76 -21.05
C GLU A 23 5.03 29.43 -21.70
N VAL A 24 4.13 28.79 -20.93
CA VAL A 24 3.01 29.44 -20.20
C VAL A 24 2.13 28.34 -19.57
N GLY A 25 1.68 28.57 -18.33
CA GLY A 25 0.29 28.25 -17.97
C GLY A 25 0.06 27.09 -16.99
N ALA A 26 0.02 27.43 -15.71
CA ALA A 26 -0.71 26.66 -14.71
C ALA A 26 -2.21 26.66 -15.04
N THR A 27 -2.82 25.47 -15.14
CA THR A 27 -4.23 25.25 -14.82
C THR A 27 -4.36 23.88 -14.18
N GLY A 28 -5.05 23.83 -13.03
CA GLY A 28 -5.30 22.60 -12.29
C GLY A 28 -6.17 21.62 -13.08
N GLY A 29 -5.87 20.33 -12.91
CA GLY A 29 -6.66 19.24 -13.45
C GLY A 29 -6.59 18.07 -12.46
N LEU A 30 -7.76 17.60 -12.04
CA LEU A 30 -7.94 16.40 -11.24
C LEU A 30 -7.32 15.20 -11.97
N ASP A 31 -6.45 14.45 -11.30
CA ASP A 31 -6.03 13.13 -11.74
C ASP A 31 -7.20 12.17 -11.60
N MET A 32 -8.03 12.09 -12.64
CA MET A 32 -8.89 10.94 -12.86
C MET A 32 -8.01 9.79 -13.33
N ALA A 33 -7.78 8.83 -12.44
CA ALA A 33 -7.25 7.53 -12.80
C ALA A 33 -8.15 6.92 -13.89
N VAL A 34 -7.61 6.80 -15.10
CA VAL A 34 -8.22 6.03 -16.19
C VAL A 34 -8.00 4.56 -15.84
N GLU A 35 -8.94 3.96 -15.12
CA GLU A 35 -9.07 2.52 -15.01
C GLU A 35 -9.27 1.96 -16.42
N ALA A 36 -8.25 1.27 -16.93
CA ALA A 36 -8.37 0.42 -18.10
C ALA A 36 -9.40 -0.67 -17.78
N ALA A 37 -10.64 -0.47 -18.21
CA ALA A 37 -11.70 -1.44 -18.08
C ALA A 37 -11.43 -2.64 -19.00
N GLU A 38 -10.61 -3.59 -18.52
CA GLU A 38 -10.66 -4.96 -19.01
C GLU A 38 -12.09 -5.48 -18.79
N SER A 39 -12.68 -6.12 -19.81
CA SER A 39 -13.99 -6.75 -19.71
C SER A 39 -13.92 -7.91 -18.70
N ARG A 40 -14.13 -7.60 -17.41
CA ARG A 40 -14.19 -8.61 -16.35
C ARG A 40 -15.47 -9.41 -16.52
N VAL A 41 -15.33 -10.69 -16.86
CA VAL A 41 -16.43 -11.64 -16.79
C VAL A 41 -16.66 -11.95 -15.30
N GLU A 42 -17.77 -11.46 -14.75
CA GLU A 42 -18.12 -11.71 -13.34
C GLU A 42 -18.76 -13.10 -13.19
N LEU A 43 -18.02 -14.03 -12.58
CA LEU A 43 -18.53 -15.34 -12.16
C LEU A 43 -19.00 -15.25 -10.70
N THR A 44 -20.27 -15.53 -10.42
CA THR A 44 -20.77 -15.61 -9.04
C THR A 44 -20.42 -16.96 -8.43
N VAL A 45 -19.46 -16.99 -7.51
CA VAL A 45 -19.04 -18.20 -6.78
C VAL A 45 -19.54 -18.13 -5.34
N ARG A 46 -20.11 -19.23 -4.83
CA ARG A 46 -20.46 -19.37 -3.41
C ARG A 46 -19.31 -20.09 -2.71
N ILE A 47 -18.60 -19.37 -1.85
CA ILE A 47 -17.51 -19.90 -1.05
C ILE A 47 -17.98 -19.99 0.40
N ASP A 48 -17.76 -21.13 1.04
CA ASP A 48 -17.97 -21.26 2.47
C ASP A 48 -16.99 -20.34 3.21
N MET A 49 -17.51 -19.39 3.97
CA MET A 49 -16.72 -18.41 4.70
C MET A 49 -15.67 -19.08 5.60
N ALA A 50 -15.98 -20.23 6.21
CA ALA A 50 -15.03 -20.95 7.07
C ALA A 50 -13.72 -21.32 6.33
N LYS A 51 -13.76 -21.45 4.99
CA LYS A 51 -12.56 -21.72 4.16
C LYS A 51 -11.65 -20.51 3.98
N LEU A 52 -12.14 -19.31 4.26
CA LEU A 52 -11.38 -18.06 4.23
C LEU A 52 -10.98 -17.58 5.63
N HIS A 53 -11.18 -18.41 6.65
CA HIS A 53 -10.73 -18.14 8.01
C HIS A 53 -9.44 -18.90 8.33
N CYS A 54 -8.63 -18.31 9.21
CA CYS A 54 -7.45 -18.97 9.75
C CYS A 54 -7.86 -20.22 10.55
N PRO A 55 -7.34 -21.41 10.23
CA PRO A 55 -7.71 -22.65 10.93
C PRO A 55 -7.42 -22.64 12.44
N ARG A 56 -6.49 -21.78 12.90
CA ARG A 56 -6.08 -21.70 14.30
C ARG A 56 -6.94 -20.76 15.14
N CYS A 57 -7.22 -19.55 14.64
CA CYS A 57 -7.96 -18.54 15.40
C CYS A 57 -9.37 -18.29 14.87
N ASN A 58 -9.77 -18.92 13.77
CA ASN A 58 -11.05 -18.75 13.10
C ASN A 58 -11.40 -17.27 12.76
N HIS A 59 -10.39 -16.42 12.58
CA HIS A 59 -10.57 -15.04 12.10
C HIS A 59 -10.38 -14.97 10.58
N PRO A 60 -11.07 -14.05 9.88
CA PRO A 60 -10.93 -13.89 8.44
C PRO A 60 -9.46 -13.68 8.07
N PHE A 61 -9.01 -14.30 6.99
CA PHE A 61 -7.66 -14.05 6.48
C PHE A 61 -7.55 -12.61 6.01
N LYS A 62 -6.67 -11.86 6.67
CA LYS A 62 -6.20 -10.54 6.25
C LYS A 62 -4.76 -10.67 5.75
N PRO A 63 -4.39 -10.05 4.61
CA PRO A 63 -3.00 -9.95 4.21
C PRO A 63 -2.13 -9.31 5.32
N PRO A 64 -0.89 -9.79 5.55
CA PRO A 64 -0.24 -10.92 4.88
C PRO A 64 -0.71 -12.29 5.38
N ILE A 65 -0.83 -13.26 4.46
CA ILE A 65 -1.19 -14.65 4.72
C ILE A 65 0.03 -15.55 4.50
N PHE A 66 0.27 -16.48 5.42
CA PHE A 66 1.44 -17.35 5.39
C PHE A 66 1.03 -18.81 5.16
N GLN A 67 1.77 -19.50 4.30
CA GLN A 67 1.65 -20.92 4.03
C GLN A 67 2.94 -21.62 4.46
N PHE A 68 2.82 -22.68 5.25
CA PHE A 68 3.95 -23.53 5.58
C PHE A 68 4.30 -24.45 4.41
N LEU A 69 5.59 -24.63 4.14
CA LEU A 69 6.12 -25.49 3.08
C LEU A 69 6.08 -26.99 3.49
N CYS A 70 4.89 -27.49 3.81
CA CYS A 70 4.61 -28.92 3.98
C CYS A 70 3.69 -29.41 2.85
N ASP A 71 3.60 -30.73 2.63
CA ASP A 71 2.77 -31.32 1.57
C ASP A 71 1.30 -30.87 1.60
N ALA A 72 0.75 -30.63 2.80
CA ALA A 72 -0.62 -30.15 2.99
C ALA A 72 -0.81 -28.64 2.84
N GLY A 73 0.27 -27.85 2.78
CA GLY A 73 0.21 -26.39 2.65
C GLY A 73 -0.55 -25.66 3.77
N HIS A 74 -0.27 -25.96 5.04
CA HIS A 74 -1.01 -25.36 6.17
C HIS A 74 -0.88 -23.84 6.22
N LEU A 75 -2.03 -23.17 6.32
CA LEU A 75 -2.13 -21.72 6.32
C LEU A 75 -2.13 -21.14 7.74
N ALA A 76 -1.59 -19.93 7.89
CA ALA A 76 -1.61 -19.13 9.11
C ALA A 76 -1.81 -17.65 8.76
N CYS A 77 -2.64 -16.94 9.53
CA CYS A 77 -2.73 -15.48 9.43
C CYS A 77 -1.50 -14.82 10.06
N SER A 78 -1.28 -13.53 9.78
CA SER A 78 -0.15 -12.76 10.32
C SER A 78 0.00 -12.88 11.85
N ASN A 79 -1.10 -12.74 12.60
CA ASN A 79 -1.06 -12.82 14.06
C ASN A 79 -0.66 -14.21 14.55
N CYS A 80 -1.26 -15.26 14.00
CA CYS A 80 -0.90 -16.63 14.35
C CYS A 80 0.54 -16.95 13.94
N HIS A 81 0.98 -16.51 12.76
CA HIS A 81 2.35 -16.69 12.30
C HIS A 81 3.37 -16.06 13.27
N GLY A 82 3.08 -14.90 13.86
CA GLY A 82 3.92 -14.28 14.88
C GLY A 82 4.11 -15.12 16.15
N GLN A 83 3.15 -15.99 16.47
CA GLN A 83 3.14 -16.83 17.68
C GLN A 83 3.59 -18.28 17.42
N LEU A 84 3.90 -18.62 16.16
CA LEU A 84 4.22 -19.98 15.73
C LEU A 84 5.74 -20.20 15.62
N PRO A 85 6.22 -21.45 15.86
CA PRO A 85 7.59 -21.83 15.51
C PRO A 85 7.82 -21.59 14.02
N LYS A 86 9.01 -21.09 13.66
CA LYS A 86 9.32 -20.75 12.25
C LYS A 86 9.82 -21.96 11.47
N ASP A 87 10.37 -22.93 12.17
CA ASP A 87 11.04 -24.13 11.70
C ASP A 87 10.10 -25.33 11.58
N LYS A 88 8.91 -25.29 12.21
CA LYS A 88 7.98 -26.44 12.27
C LYS A 88 6.54 -26.08 11.96
N CYS A 89 5.86 -26.99 11.26
CA CYS A 89 4.45 -26.85 10.96
C CYS A 89 3.60 -27.08 12.21
N TYR A 90 2.69 -26.15 12.50
CA TYR A 90 1.81 -26.25 13.67
C TYR A 90 0.80 -27.40 13.62
N ALA A 91 0.47 -27.90 12.43
CA ALA A 91 -0.58 -28.89 12.24
C ALA A 91 -0.04 -30.31 12.01
N CYS A 92 1.06 -30.45 11.24
CA CYS A 92 1.65 -31.76 10.94
C CYS A 92 3.03 -32.00 11.56
N GLY A 93 3.62 -31.02 12.25
CA GLY A 93 4.92 -31.16 12.92
C GLY A 93 6.14 -31.26 11.98
N GLN A 94 5.94 -31.18 10.66
CA GLN A 94 6.99 -31.23 9.65
C GLN A 94 7.94 -30.05 9.77
N ASP A 95 9.23 -30.29 9.56
CA ASP A 95 10.24 -29.23 9.48
C ASP A 95 10.09 -28.45 8.16
N GLY A 96 10.40 -27.16 8.19
CA GLY A 96 10.25 -26.30 7.02
C GLY A 96 10.23 -24.82 7.37
N ALA A 97 9.63 -24.03 6.50
CA ALA A 97 9.48 -22.59 6.71
C ALA A 97 8.13 -22.07 6.20
N PHE A 98 7.70 -20.95 6.77
CA PHE A 98 6.56 -20.21 6.24
C PHE A 98 6.99 -19.35 5.04
N ARG A 99 6.15 -19.35 4.01
CA ARG A 99 6.22 -18.44 2.86
C ARG A 99 4.94 -17.61 2.81
N ARG A 100 5.05 -16.34 2.42
CA ARG A 100 3.87 -15.50 2.16
C ARG A 100 3.12 -16.01 0.91
N ASN A 101 1.82 -16.23 1.04
CA ASN A 101 0.96 -16.68 -0.04
C ASN A 101 0.22 -15.49 -0.66
N THR A 102 0.88 -14.81 -1.60
CA THR A 102 0.32 -13.64 -2.28
C THR A 102 -0.89 -13.99 -3.15
N THR A 103 -0.93 -15.20 -3.73
CA THR A 103 -2.07 -15.64 -4.54
C THR A 103 -3.36 -15.72 -3.71
N LEU A 104 -3.27 -16.25 -2.49
CA LEU A 104 -4.43 -16.27 -1.58
C LEU A 104 -4.78 -14.87 -1.07
N GLU A 105 -3.78 -14.00 -0.87
CA GLU A 105 -4.02 -12.59 -0.53
C GLU A 105 -4.85 -11.89 -1.62
N ASP A 106 -4.51 -12.09 -2.89
CA ASP A 106 -5.28 -11.53 -4.02
C ASP A 106 -6.72 -12.07 -4.04
N VAL A 107 -6.89 -13.38 -3.78
CA VAL A 107 -8.20 -14.03 -3.72
C VAL A 107 -9.07 -13.49 -2.59
N VAL A 108 -8.52 -13.22 -1.39
CA VAL A 108 -9.30 -12.66 -0.27
C VAL A 108 -9.54 -11.15 -0.38
N ASN A 109 -8.74 -10.44 -1.18
CA ASN A 109 -8.89 -9.00 -1.42
C ASN A 109 -9.94 -8.69 -2.48
N TRP A 110 -10.15 -9.60 -3.43
CA TRP A 110 -11.09 -9.42 -4.52
C TRP A 110 -12.57 -9.32 -4.13
N PRO A 111 -13.13 -10.24 -3.32
CA PRO A 111 -14.57 -10.24 -3.04
C PRO A 111 -14.95 -9.01 -2.21
N ARG A 112 -15.80 -8.16 -2.80
CA ARG A 112 -16.40 -7.02 -2.14
C ARG A 112 -17.79 -7.38 -1.62
N ILE A 113 -18.03 -7.05 -0.36
CA ILE A 113 -19.32 -7.20 0.29
C ILE A 113 -19.96 -5.83 0.39
N LEU A 114 -21.20 -5.72 -0.09
CA LEU A 114 -22.03 -4.54 0.15
C LEU A 114 -22.49 -4.53 1.60
N CYS A 115 -22.42 -3.36 2.23
CA CYS A 115 -22.91 -3.21 3.59
C CYS A 115 -24.40 -3.59 3.67
N PRO A 116 -24.83 -4.45 4.62
CA PRO A 116 -26.24 -4.81 4.81
C PRO A 116 -27.09 -3.63 5.28
N PHE A 117 -26.45 -2.51 5.66
CA PHE A 117 -27.12 -1.27 6.05
C PHE A 117 -27.35 -0.34 4.85
N ASP A 118 -27.39 -0.88 3.63
CA ASP A 118 -27.79 -0.16 2.42
C ASP A 118 -29.22 0.38 2.51
N VAL A 119 -30.13 -0.36 3.15
CA VAL A 119 -31.49 0.05 3.52
C VAL A 119 -31.51 1.29 4.40
N TYR A 120 -30.43 1.53 5.14
CA TYR A 120 -30.24 2.68 6.04
C TYR A 120 -29.37 3.77 5.42
N GLY A 121 -28.90 3.59 4.19
CA GLY A 121 -28.14 4.58 3.41
C GLY A 121 -26.67 4.24 3.16
N CYS A 122 -26.15 3.11 3.65
CA CYS A 122 -24.75 2.76 3.42
C CYS A 122 -24.54 2.18 2.01
N ARG A 123 -23.82 2.90 1.14
CA ARG A 123 -23.45 2.41 -0.20
C ARG A 123 -22.02 1.87 -0.28
N ILE A 124 -21.38 1.68 0.87
CA ILE A 124 -19.98 1.28 0.93
C ILE A 124 -19.89 -0.22 0.64
N SER A 125 -18.98 -0.57 -0.26
CA SER A 125 -18.55 -1.94 -0.51
C SER A 125 -17.13 -2.12 0.04
N VAL A 126 -16.93 -3.08 0.93
CA VAL A 126 -15.61 -3.36 1.53
C VAL A 126 -15.13 -4.77 1.17
N PRO A 127 -13.81 -5.03 1.14
CA PRO A 127 -13.28 -6.38 1.04
C PRO A 127 -13.85 -7.31 2.11
N TYR A 128 -13.98 -8.60 1.79
CA TYR A 128 -14.51 -9.64 2.68
C TYR A 128 -13.91 -9.57 4.10
N HIS A 129 -12.59 -9.41 4.20
CA HIS A 129 -11.90 -9.47 5.48
C HIS A 129 -12.04 -8.18 6.32
N GLU A 130 -12.48 -7.06 5.73
CA GLU A 130 -12.76 -5.79 6.42
C GLU A 130 -14.24 -5.65 6.80
N PHE A 131 -15.11 -6.51 6.26
CA PHE A 131 -16.55 -6.42 6.45
C PHE A 131 -16.98 -6.36 7.91
N GLY A 132 -16.42 -7.20 8.76
CA GLY A 132 -16.74 -7.21 10.18
C GLY A 132 -16.38 -5.89 10.87
N ASP A 133 -15.29 -5.24 10.46
CA ASP A 133 -14.84 -3.97 11.02
C ASP A 133 -15.76 -2.85 10.54
N HIS A 134 -16.01 -2.80 9.23
CA HIS A 134 -16.98 -1.86 8.66
C HIS A 134 -18.37 -2.01 9.28
N GLN A 135 -18.86 -3.22 9.47
CA GLN A 135 -20.19 -3.45 10.05
C GLN A 135 -20.28 -2.91 11.47
N ARG A 136 -19.23 -3.08 12.28
CA ARG A 136 -19.16 -2.51 13.63
C ARG A 136 -19.05 -1.00 13.57
N GLU A 137 -18.36 -0.44 12.58
CA GLU A 137 -18.06 0.99 12.46
C GLU A 137 -18.99 1.76 11.52
N CYS A 138 -20.04 1.12 11.00
CA CYS A 138 -20.85 1.70 9.95
C CYS A 138 -21.68 2.87 10.47
N PRO A 139 -21.57 4.08 9.87
CA PRO A 139 -22.37 5.23 10.28
C PRO A 139 -23.89 5.06 10.04
N CYS A 140 -24.27 4.05 9.25
CA CYS A 140 -25.67 3.74 8.95
C CYS A 140 -26.18 2.53 9.73
N ALA A 141 -25.41 2.01 10.70
CA ALA A 141 -25.84 0.89 11.50
C ALA A 141 -27.17 1.20 12.23
N PRO A 142 -28.09 0.22 12.32
CA PRO A 142 -29.38 0.42 12.96
C PRO A 142 -29.20 0.72 14.44
N CYS A 143 -29.82 1.80 14.90
CA CYS A 143 -29.88 2.22 16.28
C CYS A 143 -31.32 2.14 16.80
N GLY A 144 -31.47 1.64 18.02
CA GLY A 144 -32.74 1.56 18.73
C GLY A 144 -33.01 2.82 19.56
N CYS A 145 -34.28 3.14 19.79
CA CYS A 145 -34.62 4.17 20.76
C CYS A 145 -34.40 3.63 22.18
N SER A 146 -33.77 4.44 23.05
CA SER A 146 -33.55 4.10 24.46
C SER A 146 -34.79 4.30 25.36
N GLU A 147 -35.90 4.76 24.79
CA GLU A 147 -37.15 4.95 25.53
C GLU A 147 -37.81 3.60 25.88
N SER A 148 -38.20 3.46 27.14
CA SER A 148 -38.89 2.26 27.63
C SER A 148 -40.21 2.08 26.89
N GLY A 149 -40.35 0.97 26.16
CA GLY A 149 -41.54 0.65 25.38
C GLY A 149 -41.55 1.15 23.93
N CYS A 150 -40.49 1.85 23.48
CA CYS A 150 -40.35 2.22 22.07
C CYS A 150 -39.69 1.10 21.26
N SER A 151 -40.33 0.67 20.16
CA SER A 151 -39.82 -0.35 19.24
C SER A 151 -39.13 0.23 17.99
N PHE A 152 -38.76 1.51 18.03
CA PHE A 152 -38.12 2.17 16.89
C PHE A 152 -36.71 1.62 16.65
N VAL A 153 -36.42 1.27 15.40
CA VAL A 153 -35.09 0.91 14.91
C VAL A 153 -34.87 1.60 13.56
N GLY A 154 -33.77 2.34 13.41
CA GLY A 154 -33.47 3.06 12.18
C GLY A 154 -32.02 3.52 12.10
N SER A 155 -31.65 4.18 11.00
CA SER A 155 -30.33 4.81 10.90
C SER A 155 -30.20 5.97 11.91
N PRO A 156 -28.99 6.41 12.28
CA PRO A 156 -28.82 7.53 13.20
C PRO A 156 -29.56 8.82 12.77
N PRO A 157 -29.60 9.20 11.46
CA PRO A 157 -30.46 10.29 10.99
C PRO A 157 -31.96 10.05 11.22
N MET A 158 -32.45 8.81 11.10
CA MET A 158 -33.85 8.48 11.36
C MET A 158 -34.17 8.50 12.85
N LEU A 159 -33.27 8.02 13.70
CA LEU A 159 -33.41 8.12 15.16
C LEU A 159 -33.49 9.57 15.61
N ARG A 160 -32.68 10.46 15.02
CA ARG A 160 -32.75 11.91 15.27
C ARG A 160 -34.15 12.49 15.00
N VAL A 161 -34.76 12.11 13.88
CA VAL A 161 -36.12 12.56 13.54
C VAL A 161 -37.13 11.98 14.52
N HIS A 162 -37.02 10.68 14.84
CA HIS A 162 -37.89 10.02 15.81
C HIS A 162 -37.85 10.68 17.19
N LEU A 163 -36.66 10.94 17.74
CA LEU A 163 -36.51 11.55 19.06
C LEU A 163 -37.05 13.00 19.09
N ARG A 164 -36.89 13.75 18.00
CA ARG A 164 -37.44 15.11 17.88
C ARG A 164 -38.96 15.10 17.76
N GLU A 165 -39.51 14.29 16.85
CA GLU A 165 -40.91 14.40 16.43
C GLU A 165 -41.85 13.51 17.26
N ALA A 166 -41.45 12.28 17.56
CA ALA A 166 -42.29 11.34 18.30
C ALA A 166 -42.11 11.47 19.82
N GLN A 167 -40.87 11.73 20.29
CA GLN A 167 -40.58 11.87 21.72
C GLN A 167 -40.54 13.35 22.18
N GLY A 168 -40.56 14.31 21.25
CA GLY A 168 -40.61 15.74 21.57
C GLY A 168 -39.33 16.28 22.24
N TRP A 169 -38.18 15.64 22.08
CA TRP A 169 -36.95 16.07 22.76
C TRP A 169 -36.46 17.43 22.21
N PRO A 170 -36.17 18.42 23.08
CA PRO A 170 -35.58 19.69 22.67
C PRO A 170 -34.22 19.49 21.99
N VAL A 171 -33.93 20.28 20.95
CA VAL A 171 -32.67 20.22 20.20
C VAL A 171 -31.92 21.53 20.25
N ASP A 172 -30.67 21.49 20.71
CA ASP A 172 -29.78 22.64 20.73
C ASP A 172 -28.62 22.45 19.76
N LYS A 173 -28.20 23.55 19.13
CA LYS A 173 -27.05 23.57 18.23
C LYS A 173 -25.80 23.91 19.03
N ILE A 174 -24.76 23.10 18.91
CA ILE A 174 -23.48 23.28 19.61
C ILE A 174 -22.33 23.48 18.63
N ARG A 175 -21.26 24.11 19.11
CA ARG A 175 -19.98 24.25 18.39
C ARG A 175 -18.90 23.48 19.12
N TYR A 176 -18.03 22.80 18.40
CA TYR A 176 -16.87 22.14 18.98
C TYR A 176 -15.97 23.14 19.72
N SER A 177 -15.36 22.66 20.80
CA SER A 177 -14.44 23.41 21.68
C SER A 177 -14.99 24.72 22.24
N ARG A 178 -16.32 24.89 22.25
CA ARG A 178 -17.01 26.00 22.93
C ARG A 178 -17.99 25.45 23.96
N PRO A 179 -17.90 25.91 25.23
CA PRO A 179 -18.87 25.54 26.25
C PRO A 179 -20.28 25.96 25.84
N HIS A 180 -21.24 25.06 25.99
CA HIS A 180 -22.66 25.29 25.76
C HIS A 180 -23.44 25.09 27.05
N ASP A 181 -24.12 26.14 27.51
CA ASP A 181 -24.85 26.15 28.77
C ASP A 181 -26.30 25.71 28.59
N LEU A 182 -26.69 24.67 29.32
CA LEU A 182 -27.99 24.04 29.32
C LEU A 182 -28.69 24.25 30.65
N SER A 183 -29.97 24.62 30.59
CA SER A 183 -30.87 24.61 31.73
C SER A 183 -31.88 23.48 31.54
N LEU A 184 -31.83 22.45 32.38
CA LEU A 184 -32.75 21.31 32.35
C LEU A 184 -33.78 21.42 33.47
N PRO A 185 -35.05 21.71 33.18
CA PRO A 185 -36.14 21.61 34.14
C PRO A 185 -36.37 20.16 34.55
N GLU A 186 -36.90 19.95 35.76
CA GLU A 186 -37.24 18.61 36.25
C GLU A 186 -38.25 17.85 35.37
N SER A 187 -39.09 18.58 34.62
CA SER A 187 -40.05 18.05 33.64
C SER A 187 -39.43 17.66 32.29
N GLN A 188 -38.21 18.13 31.96
CA GLN A 188 -37.52 17.88 30.69
C GLN A 188 -36.06 17.51 30.94
N ARG A 189 -35.86 16.29 31.43
CA ARG A 189 -34.54 15.79 31.83
C ARG A 189 -33.67 15.30 30.66
N ARG A 190 -34.13 15.44 29.41
CA ARG A 190 -33.49 14.88 28.22
C ARG A 190 -33.38 15.93 27.13
N ARG A 191 -32.23 15.98 26.46
CA ARG A 191 -31.93 17.00 25.44
C ARG A 191 -31.01 16.45 24.36
N LEU A 192 -31.22 16.90 23.12
CA LEU A 192 -30.40 16.55 21.97
C LEU A 192 -29.45 17.70 21.65
N LEU A 193 -28.16 17.41 21.54
CA LEU A 193 -27.15 18.36 21.06
C LEU A 193 -26.78 18.01 19.62
N LEU A 194 -26.93 18.97 18.72
CA LEU A 194 -26.59 18.85 17.31
C LEU A 194 -25.35 19.69 17.02
N ALA A 195 -24.26 19.04 16.65
CA ALA A 195 -23.04 19.72 16.22
C ALA A 195 -23.15 20.26 14.78
N GLU A 196 -22.22 21.14 14.40
CA GLU A 196 -22.21 21.81 13.10
C GLU A 196 -22.04 20.83 11.92
N ASP A 197 -21.33 19.72 12.13
CA ASP A 197 -21.13 18.63 11.17
C ASP A 197 -22.33 17.67 11.04
N GLY A 198 -23.39 17.90 11.83
CA GLY A 198 -24.58 17.06 11.86
C GLY A 198 -24.50 15.87 12.83
N CYS A 199 -23.41 15.74 13.61
CA CYS A 199 -23.28 14.76 14.67
C CYS A 199 -24.27 15.05 15.82
N LEU A 200 -24.81 13.97 16.41
CA LEU A 200 -25.83 14.04 17.45
C LEU A 200 -25.29 13.46 18.76
N PHE A 201 -25.35 14.25 19.83
CA PHE A 201 -25.04 13.83 21.20
C PHE A 201 -26.30 13.87 22.06
N LEU A 202 -26.53 12.82 22.85
CA LEU A 202 -27.71 12.72 23.72
C LEU A 202 -27.29 13.12 25.14
N VAL A 203 -28.00 14.05 25.77
CA VAL A 203 -27.83 14.37 27.20
C VAL A 203 -29.03 13.83 27.97
N VAL A 204 -28.78 12.92 28.91
CA VAL A 204 -29.82 12.30 29.75
C VAL A 204 -29.51 12.55 31.22
N ALA A 205 -30.38 13.30 31.89
CA ALA A 205 -30.37 13.45 33.34
C ALA A 205 -31.27 12.39 34.00
N VAL A 206 -30.62 11.42 34.66
CA VAL A 206 -31.12 10.40 35.61
C VAL A 206 -31.76 9.11 35.08
N GLY A 207 -31.15 8.00 35.51
CA GLY A 207 -31.81 6.73 35.85
C GLY A 207 -31.53 5.56 34.91
N ALA A 208 -30.41 4.87 35.14
CA ALA A 208 -29.89 3.68 34.44
C ALA A 208 -29.46 3.89 32.97
N PRO A 209 -28.27 3.38 32.57
CA PRO A 209 -27.83 3.42 31.19
C PRO A 209 -28.67 2.45 30.35
N GLY A 210 -29.34 2.97 29.32
CA GLY A 210 -29.71 2.15 28.17
C GLY A 210 -28.45 1.97 27.32
N GLU A 211 -28.00 0.73 27.14
CA GLU A 211 -26.90 0.39 26.24
C GLU A 211 -27.31 0.71 24.81
N ALA A 212 -26.79 1.82 24.27
CA ALA A 212 -26.79 2.06 22.84
C ALA A 212 -25.50 1.44 22.28
N ASN A 213 -25.66 0.39 21.49
CA ASN A 213 -24.55 -0.24 20.78
C ASN A 213 -24.02 0.72 19.70
N ALA A 214 -22.97 1.46 20.03
CA ALA A 214 -22.24 2.31 19.09
C ALA A 214 -20.88 1.69 18.73
N ALA A 215 -20.45 1.99 17.50
CA ALA A 215 -19.22 1.58 16.87
C ALA A 215 -17.94 1.86 17.67
N ALA A 216 -16.95 0.99 17.50
CA ALA A 216 -15.67 1.01 18.18
C ALA A 216 -14.82 2.28 17.91
N GLY A 217 -14.48 2.98 19.01
CA GLY A 217 -13.42 3.99 19.12
C GLY A 217 -13.92 5.35 19.61
N PRO A 218 -13.31 5.94 20.67
CA PRO A 218 -13.61 7.32 21.04
C PRO A 218 -13.14 8.27 19.92
N GLN A 219 -13.99 9.24 19.55
CA GLN A 219 -13.67 10.28 18.55
C GLN A 219 -13.76 11.69 19.13
N TYR A 220 -14.41 11.83 20.29
CA TYR A 220 -14.66 13.11 20.93
C TYR A 220 -14.38 13.00 22.42
N THR A 221 -13.76 14.02 22.99
CA THR A 221 -13.68 14.19 24.44
C THR A 221 -14.79 15.15 24.86
N CYS A 222 -15.71 14.68 25.71
CA CYS A 222 -16.77 15.52 26.27
C CYS A 222 -16.44 15.89 27.71
N ARG A 223 -16.37 17.20 27.98
CA ARG A 223 -16.23 17.78 29.32
C ARG A 223 -17.55 18.40 29.74
N MET A 224 -18.14 17.87 30.80
CA MET A 224 -19.38 18.37 31.39
C MET A 224 -19.10 19.00 32.75
N ARG A 225 -19.66 20.18 33.00
CA ARG A 225 -19.58 20.87 34.30
C ARG A 225 -20.97 21.18 34.82
N ALA A 226 -21.34 20.65 35.99
CA ALA A 226 -22.53 21.09 36.70
C ALA A 226 -22.19 22.27 37.62
N MET A 227 -23.03 23.30 37.59
CA MET A 227 -22.94 24.44 38.50
C MET A 227 -23.98 24.28 39.60
N GLY A 228 -23.54 24.06 40.84
CA GLY A 228 -24.41 24.14 42.01
C GLY A 228 -24.72 25.61 42.35
N HIS A 229 -25.95 25.89 42.77
CA HIS A 229 -26.29 27.22 43.31
C HIS A 229 -25.48 27.53 44.57
N LYS A 230 -25.10 28.80 44.74
CA LYS A 230 -24.48 29.31 45.97
C LYS A 230 -25.45 29.12 47.13
N ALA A 231 -25.13 28.25 48.09
CA ALA A 231 -25.70 28.37 49.43
C ALA A 231 -25.22 29.72 50.01
N VAL A 232 -26.13 30.44 50.67
CA VAL A 232 -25.99 31.85 51.06
C VAL A 232 -24.78 32.14 51.97
N GLU A 233 -24.04 31.14 52.46
CA GLU A 233 -22.88 31.33 53.34
C GLU A 233 -21.63 30.49 52.98
N ALA A 234 -21.33 30.30 51.69
CA ALA A 234 -20.01 29.77 51.29
C ALA A 234 -19.47 30.44 50.02
N ALA A 235 -18.29 31.07 50.13
CA ALA A 235 -17.64 31.84 49.07
C ALA A 235 -17.11 31.03 47.86
N LYS A 236 -17.51 29.75 47.70
CA LYS A 236 -17.11 28.91 46.57
C LYS A 236 -18.32 28.12 46.06
N ALA A 237 -18.73 28.41 44.82
CA ALA A 237 -19.71 27.58 44.11
C ALA A 237 -19.12 26.16 43.96
N GLN A 238 -19.81 25.16 44.49
CA GLN A 238 -19.43 23.77 44.27
C GLN A 238 -19.75 23.41 42.81
N SER A 239 -18.71 23.24 42.00
CA SER A 239 -18.84 22.72 40.63
C SER A 239 -18.25 21.32 40.53
N VAL A 240 -19.00 20.41 39.92
CA VAL A 240 -18.53 19.04 39.63
C VAL A 240 -18.27 18.96 38.13
N THR A 241 -17.04 18.59 37.77
CA THR A 241 -16.62 18.39 36.37
C THR A 241 -16.46 16.90 36.12
N MET A 242 -16.96 16.42 34.99
CA MET A 242 -16.80 15.06 34.50
C MET A 242 -16.25 15.12 33.08
N GLU A 243 -15.21 14.34 32.81
CA GLU A 243 -14.68 14.12 31.47
C GLU A 243 -14.99 12.68 31.06
N MET A 244 -15.48 12.52 29.84
CA MET A 244 -15.80 11.21 29.26
C MET A 244 -15.41 11.20 27.78
N GLU A 245 -14.82 10.09 27.36
CA GLU A 245 -14.56 9.80 25.97
C GLU A 245 -15.84 9.26 25.32
N VAL A 246 -16.24 9.85 24.20
CA VAL A 246 -17.52 9.56 23.55
C VAL A 246 -17.27 9.08 22.12
N PRO A 247 -17.68 7.85 21.77
CA PRO A 247 -17.78 7.41 20.38
C PRO A 247 -18.74 8.30 19.59
N SER A 248 -18.46 8.47 18.30
CA SER A 248 -19.43 9.10 17.40
C SER A 248 -20.74 8.32 17.38
N TRP A 249 -21.83 9.08 17.26
CA TRP A 249 -23.23 8.69 17.13
C TRP A 249 -23.82 7.81 18.27
N ALA A 250 -24.75 8.42 19.00
CA ALA A 250 -25.74 7.79 19.89
C ALA A 250 -25.30 7.26 21.27
N VAL A 251 -24.22 7.77 21.88
CA VAL A 251 -23.93 7.47 23.30
C VAL A 251 -24.62 8.49 24.22
N PRO A 252 -25.43 8.05 25.21
CA PRO A 252 -26.03 8.95 26.18
C PRO A 252 -24.96 9.51 27.14
N LEU A 253 -24.83 10.83 27.17
CA LEU A 253 -24.12 11.56 28.21
C LEU A 253 -24.97 11.50 29.48
N VAL A 254 -24.63 10.55 30.37
CA VAL A 254 -25.37 10.32 31.61
C VAL A 254 -24.86 11.27 32.69
N VAL A 255 -25.76 12.12 33.20
CA VAL A 255 -25.45 12.99 34.35
C VAL A 255 -25.61 12.19 35.64
N HIS A 256 -24.54 12.10 36.44
CA HIS A 256 -24.53 11.33 37.69
C HIS A 256 -25.48 11.94 38.75
N PRO A 257 -26.21 11.13 39.56
CA PRO A 257 -27.18 11.61 40.54
C PRO A 257 -26.65 12.65 41.55
N LYS A 258 -25.35 12.55 41.90
CA LYS A 258 -24.65 13.51 42.79
C LYS A 258 -24.58 14.94 42.23
N MET A 259 -24.81 15.15 40.94
CA MET A 259 -24.81 16.46 40.27
C MET A 259 -26.17 17.17 40.33
N LEU A 260 -27.20 16.55 40.92
CA LEU A 260 -28.60 16.98 40.86
C LEU A 260 -29.11 17.55 42.19
N ARG A 261 -28.22 18.08 43.03
CA ARG A 261 -28.61 18.51 44.38
C ARG A 261 -29.44 19.81 44.32
N GLY A 262 -30.75 19.65 44.47
CA GLY A 262 -31.57 20.55 45.31
C GLY A 262 -32.43 21.63 44.64
N THR A 263 -32.51 21.72 43.31
CA THR A 263 -33.40 22.71 42.65
C THR A 263 -34.15 22.10 41.46
N SER A 264 -35.31 22.66 41.14
CA SER A 264 -36.18 22.26 40.03
C SER A 264 -35.58 22.45 38.62
N THR A 265 -34.43 23.14 38.53
CA THR A 265 -33.66 23.37 37.30
C THR A 265 -32.17 23.06 37.51
N ILE A 266 -31.58 22.29 36.60
CA ILE A 266 -30.16 21.89 36.61
C ILE A 266 -29.41 22.71 35.55
N HIS A 267 -28.33 23.38 35.94
CA HIS A 267 -27.45 24.11 35.02
C HIS A 267 -26.19 23.30 34.68
N LEU A 268 -26.03 22.96 33.40
CA LEU A 268 -24.91 22.17 32.87
C LEU A 268 -24.17 22.98 31.81
N SER A 269 -22.84 22.99 31.84
CA SER A 269 -22.01 23.49 30.74
C SER A 269 -21.34 22.30 30.06
N VAL A 270 -21.60 22.09 28.77
CA VAL A 270 -21.09 20.96 27.98
C VAL A 270 -20.10 21.49 26.94
N CYS A 271 -18.89 20.94 26.92
CA CYS A 271 -17.88 21.22 25.91
C CYS A 271 -17.51 19.90 25.23
N ILE A 272 -17.58 19.85 23.90
CA ILE A 272 -17.17 18.68 23.12
C ILE A 272 -15.97 19.10 22.30
N ASP A 273 -14.84 18.46 22.56
CA ASP A 273 -13.59 18.65 21.83
C ASP A 273 -13.47 17.56 20.76
N GLU A 274 -13.22 17.97 19.53
CA GLU A 274 -12.95 17.07 18.39
C GLU A 274 -11.52 16.53 18.55
N GLU A 275 -11.36 15.22 18.77
CA GLU A 275 -10.02 14.64 18.66
C GLU A 275 -9.65 14.59 17.17
N LEU A 276 -8.49 15.15 16.82
CA LEU A 276 -7.99 15.09 15.44
C LEU A 276 -8.04 13.64 14.95
N THR A 277 -8.84 13.41 13.90
CA THR A 277 -9.04 12.09 13.31
C THR A 277 -7.72 11.32 13.17
N LYS A 278 -7.77 9.99 13.34
CA LYS A 278 -6.61 9.10 13.09
C LYS A 278 -5.95 9.36 11.74
N GLY A 279 -6.71 9.86 10.75
CA GLY A 279 -6.21 10.30 9.44
C GLY A 279 -5.29 11.52 9.52
N ALA A 280 -5.65 12.58 10.25
CA ALA A 280 -4.84 13.79 10.39
C ALA A 280 -3.56 13.55 11.22
N THR A 281 -3.65 12.72 12.27
CA THR A 281 -2.48 12.29 13.04
C THR A 281 -1.56 11.38 12.22
N MET A 282 -2.11 10.48 11.40
CA MET A 282 -1.33 9.68 10.45
C MET A 282 -0.72 10.54 9.33
N GLU A 283 -1.42 11.55 8.82
CA GLU A 283 -0.91 12.46 7.79
C GLU A 283 0.25 13.32 8.32
N LEU A 284 0.14 13.82 9.55
CA LEU A 284 1.25 14.50 10.24
C LEU A 284 2.44 13.56 10.44
N ALA A 285 2.21 12.34 10.92
CA ALA A 285 3.27 11.34 11.10
C ALA A 285 3.93 10.94 9.76
N LEU A 286 3.16 10.80 8.68
CA LEU A 286 3.67 10.56 7.33
C LEU A 286 4.48 11.77 6.82
N SER A 287 4.02 13.00 7.09
CA SER A 287 4.75 14.22 6.73
C SER A 287 6.08 14.35 7.49
N GLU A 288 6.11 13.94 8.76
CA GLU A 288 7.33 13.89 9.57
C GLU A 288 8.29 12.82 9.05
N GLN A 289 7.80 11.60 8.79
CA GLN A 289 8.62 10.54 8.19
C GLN A 289 9.18 10.94 6.81
N LEU A 290 8.42 11.68 6.00
CA LEU A 290 8.89 12.20 4.71
C LEU A 290 9.99 13.26 4.90
N LYS A 291 9.86 14.15 5.89
CA LYS A 291 10.90 15.13 6.23
C LYS A 291 12.17 14.45 6.72
N GLU A 292 12.05 13.48 7.62
CA GLU A 292 13.17 12.68 8.11
C GLU A 292 13.87 11.93 6.97
N ARG A 293 13.11 11.32 6.05
CA ARG A 293 13.68 10.64 4.88
C ARG A 293 14.45 11.63 3.98
N GLN A 294 13.89 12.82 3.73
CA GLN A 294 14.57 13.85 2.94
C GLN A 294 15.84 14.37 3.62
N GLU A 295 15.85 14.47 4.95
CA GLU A 295 17.04 14.88 5.71
C GLU A 295 18.11 13.78 5.70
N MET A 296 17.71 12.53 5.88
CA MET A 296 18.57 11.35 5.78
C MET A 296 19.14 11.14 4.38
N GLU A 297 18.47 11.61 3.32
CA GLU A 297 19.00 11.60 1.95
C GLU A 297 20.00 12.75 1.70
N LYS A 298 19.79 13.91 2.32
CA LYS A 298 20.71 15.05 2.23
C LYS A 298 21.99 14.85 3.05
N ASN A 299 21.92 14.11 4.16
CA ASN A 299 23.07 13.85 5.02
C ASN A 299 24.25 13.13 4.32
N PRO A 300 24.05 12.01 3.59
CA PRO A 300 25.13 11.35 2.85
C PRO A 300 25.67 12.22 1.72
N GLN A 301 24.84 13.07 1.10
CA GLN A 301 25.31 14.03 0.10
C GLN A 301 26.24 15.10 0.70
N LYS A 302 25.97 15.55 1.93
CA LYS A 302 26.86 16.47 2.67
C LYS A 302 28.18 15.79 3.04
N LEU A 303 28.12 14.55 3.53
CA LEU A 303 29.30 13.74 3.84
C LEU A 303 30.17 13.49 2.60
N ALA A 304 29.57 13.14 1.46
CA ALA A 304 30.29 12.96 0.20
C ALA A 304 31.03 14.25 -0.22
N LYS A 305 30.36 15.41 -0.15
CA LYS A 305 31.01 16.70 -0.42
C LYS A 305 32.17 16.98 0.53
N ALA A 306 32.01 16.68 1.82
CA ALA A 306 33.07 16.85 2.80
C ALA A 306 34.28 15.93 2.51
N MET A 307 34.03 14.69 2.11
CA MET A 307 35.08 13.77 1.67
C MET A 307 35.82 14.29 0.44
N ASP A 308 35.11 14.81 -0.58
CA ASP A 308 35.74 15.40 -1.77
C ASP A 308 36.64 16.60 -1.43
N TYR A 309 36.25 17.43 -0.45
CA TYR A 309 37.09 18.55 0.01
C TYR A 309 38.35 18.05 0.72
N LEU A 310 38.23 17.07 1.60
CA LEU A 310 39.37 16.48 2.32
C LEU A 310 40.32 15.76 1.35
N GLU A 311 39.78 15.03 0.39
CA GLU A 311 40.59 14.31 -0.60
C GLU A 311 41.32 15.28 -1.54
N ARG A 312 40.69 16.42 -1.87
CA ARG A 312 41.36 17.50 -2.62
C ARG A 312 42.47 18.16 -1.81
N ALA A 313 42.21 18.50 -0.55
CA ALA A 313 43.24 19.07 0.33
C ALA A 313 44.44 18.13 0.49
N LYS A 314 44.19 16.83 0.70
CA LYS A 314 45.24 15.81 0.79
C LYS A 314 46.07 15.71 -0.49
N ARG A 315 45.44 15.76 -1.67
CA ARG A 315 46.18 15.79 -2.96
C ARG A 315 47.05 17.04 -3.09
N GLU A 316 46.58 18.20 -2.63
CA GLU A 316 47.35 19.44 -2.65
C GLU A 316 48.56 19.40 -1.70
N GLU A 317 48.42 18.75 -0.54
CA GLU A 317 49.52 18.51 0.40
C GLU A 317 50.54 17.47 -0.09
N GLU A 318 50.09 16.41 -0.77
CA GLU A 318 50.94 15.31 -1.25
C GLU A 318 51.69 15.65 -2.55
N ALA A 319 51.09 16.46 -3.44
CA ALA A 319 51.69 16.85 -4.71
C ALA A 319 53.14 17.40 -4.60
N PRO A 320 53.47 18.36 -3.72
CA PRO A 320 54.84 18.87 -3.59
C PRO A 320 55.82 17.84 -3.03
N LEU A 321 55.36 16.87 -2.23
CA LEU A 321 56.20 15.79 -1.71
C LEU A 321 56.57 14.81 -2.83
N ILE A 322 55.61 14.48 -3.69
CA ILE A 322 55.84 13.63 -4.87
C ILE A 322 56.78 14.34 -5.84
N GLU A 323 56.55 15.63 -6.12
CA GLU A 323 57.41 16.42 -7.01
C GLU A 323 58.86 16.50 -6.49
N LYS A 324 59.05 16.73 -5.18
CA LYS A 324 60.39 16.70 -4.57
C LYS A 324 61.05 15.32 -4.65
N ALA A 325 60.29 14.24 -4.42
CA ALA A 325 60.81 12.88 -4.53
C ALA A 325 61.24 12.57 -5.97
N PHE A 326 60.44 12.99 -6.96
CA PHE A 326 60.75 12.85 -8.38
C PHE A 326 62.01 13.63 -8.76
N GLN A 327 62.12 14.90 -8.35
CA GLN A 327 63.32 15.71 -8.63
C GLN A 327 64.58 15.12 -8.01
N LYS A 328 64.47 14.55 -6.80
CA LYS A 328 65.58 13.84 -6.14
C LYS A 328 65.99 12.61 -6.94
N GLN A 329 65.05 11.79 -7.40
CA GLN A 329 65.36 10.63 -8.25
C GLN A 329 66.04 11.04 -9.55
N VAL A 330 65.55 12.10 -10.20
CA VAL A 330 66.17 12.61 -11.44
C VAL A 330 67.61 13.06 -11.18
N GLU A 331 67.89 13.70 -10.05
CA GLU A 331 69.25 14.12 -9.71
C GLU A 331 70.15 12.93 -9.37
N GLU A 332 69.64 11.95 -8.62
CA GLU A 332 70.34 10.69 -8.35
C GLU A 332 70.66 9.94 -9.65
N GLU A 333 69.71 9.88 -10.60
CA GLU A 333 69.92 9.27 -11.92
C GLU A 333 70.96 10.03 -12.74
N LYS A 334 71.00 11.38 -12.70
CA LYS A 334 72.07 12.14 -13.36
C LYS A 334 73.43 11.84 -12.78
N ILE A 335 73.54 11.80 -11.44
CA ILE A 335 74.80 11.49 -10.75
C ILE A 335 75.25 10.07 -11.12
N LEU A 336 74.34 9.11 -11.13
CA LEU A 336 74.63 7.73 -11.58
C LEU A 336 75.06 7.71 -13.04
N HIS A 337 74.37 8.44 -13.92
CA HIS A 337 74.73 8.52 -15.34
C HIS A 337 76.11 9.15 -15.55
N GLU A 338 76.46 10.20 -14.81
CA GLU A 338 77.78 10.82 -14.85
C GLU A 338 78.87 9.87 -14.34
N GLN A 339 78.61 9.16 -13.24
CA GLN A 339 79.51 8.12 -12.73
C GLN A 339 79.69 6.99 -13.74
N GLU A 340 78.61 6.52 -14.37
CA GLU A 340 78.66 5.52 -15.44
C GLU A 340 79.43 6.02 -16.66
N GLN A 341 79.26 7.30 -17.06
CA GLN A 341 80.04 7.89 -18.15
C GLN A 341 81.53 7.97 -17.80
N LEU A 342 81.87 8.34 -16.57
CA LEU A 342 83.26 8.35 -16.08
C LEU A 342 83.85 6.94 -16.05
N VAL A 343 83.11 5.96 -15.52
CA VAL A 343 83.50 4.54 -15.52
C VAL A 343 83.65 4.03 -16.95
N ARG A 344 82.74 4.38 -17.86
CA ARG A 344 82.82 4.00 -19.27
C ARG A 344 83.97 4.69 -19.99
N SER A 345 84.30 5.93 -19.64
CA SER A 345 85.48 6.66 -20.16
C SER A 345 86.77 6.04 -19.63
N LEU A 346 86.83 5.71 -18.33
CA LEU A 346 87.94 4.98 -17.70
C LEU A 346 88.09 3.58 -18.28
N LEU A 347 86.99 2.85 -18.48
CA LEU A 347 86.95 1.55 -19.13
C LEU A 347 87.27 1.65 -20.62
N PHE A 348 86.92 2.74 -21.32
CA PHE A 348 87.33 2.98 -22.70
C PHE A 348 88.82 3.30 -22.79
N PHE A 349 89.36 4.06 -21.84
CA PHE A 349 90.79 4.31 -21.69
C PHE A 349 91.55 3.03 -21.29
N CYS A 350 90.94 2.17 -20.47
CA CYS A 350 91.45 0.85 -20.11
C CYS A 350 91.34 -0.15 -21.28
N CYS A 351 90.27 -0.10 -22.06
CA CYS A 351 90.03 -0.89 -23.27
C CYS A 351 90.94 -0.46 -24.43
N LEU A 352 91.26 0.83 -24.55
CA LEU A 352 92.32 1.32 -25.43
C LEU A 352 93.69 0.70 -25.08
N CYS A 353 93.86 0.23 -23.85
CA CYS A 353 95.04 -0.51 -23.39
C CYS A 353 94.86 -2.05 -23.39
N ASN A 354 93.64 -2.59 -23.39
CA ASN A 354 93.30 -4.01 -23.60
C ASN A 354 91.78 -4.17 -23.75
N VAL A 355 91.26 -4.33 -24.97
CA VAL A 355 89.86 -4.75 -25.17
C VAL A 355 89.76 -6.24 -24.84
N ASP A 356 89.32 -6.58 -23.63
CA ASP A 356 89.09 -7.96 -23.24
C ASP A 356 87.85 -8.52 -23.95
N ASN A 357 88.12 -9.36 -24.94
CA ASN A 357 87.18 -10.25 -25.65
C ASN A 357 86.25 -11.06 -24.70
N SER A 358 86.59 -11.11 -23.40
CA SER A 358 85.88 -11.83 -22.33
C SER A 358 84.47 -11.27 -22.03
N GLU A 359 84.27 -9.95 -21.98
CA GLU A 359 82.95 -9.36 -21.65
C GLU A 359 81.92 -9.57 -22.76
N ILE A 360 82.38 -9.47 -24.01
CA ILE A 360 81.56 -9.76 -25.20
C ILE A 360 81.14 -11.24 -25.19
N GLU A 361 82.05 -12.14 -24.82
CA GLU A 361 81.78 -13.57 -24.76
C GLU A 361 80.80 -13.92 -23.63
N LEU A 362 80.91 -13.28 -22.46
CA LEU A 362 79.99 -13.46 -21.34
C LEU A 362 78.56 -12.98 -21.69
N SER A 363 78.45 -11.85 -22.40
CA SER A 363 77.17 -11.32 -22.89
C SER A 363 76.53 -12.26 -23.93
N LYS A 364 77.33 -12.84 -24.84
CA LYS A 364 76.85 -13.87 -25.78
C LYS A 364 76.35 -15.12 -25.04
N GLN A 365 77.03 -15.55 -23.98
CA GLN A 365 76.61 -16.70 -23.18
C GLN A 365 75.30 -16.44 -22.44
N HIS A 366 75.13 -15.25 -21.83
CA HIS A 366 73.87 -14.86 -21.20
C HIS A 366 72.72 -14.78 -22.22
N HIS A 367 72.95 -14.14 -23.37
CA HIS A 367 71.95 -14.06 -24.43
C HIS A 367 71.54 -15.45 -24.96
N ALA A 368 72.50 -16.36 -25.12
CA ALA A 368 72.24 -17.75 -25.52
C ALA A 368 71.42 -18.50 -24.45
N GLY A 369 71.73 -18.32 -23.16
CA GLY A 369 70.96 -18.88 -22.05
C GLY A 369 69.52 -18.36 -22.01
N ASP A 370 69.33 -17.06 -22.17
CA ASP A 370 68.00 -16.43 -22.25
C ASP A 370 67.20 -16.93 -23.45
N LEU A 371 67.86 -17.11 -24.60
CA LEU A 371 67.21 -17.67 -25.79
C LEU A 371 66.72 -19.11 -25.53
N GLN A 372 67.52 -19.93 -24.84
CA GLN A 372 67.13 -21.29 -24.47
C GLN A 372 65.97 -21.30 -23.47
N ALA A 373 65.97 -20.41 -22.48
CA ALA A 373 64.86 -20.27 -21.53
C ALA A 373 63.57 -19.81 -22.22
N LYS A 374 63.65 -18.83 -23.13
CA LYS A 374 62.52 -18.39 -23.96
C LYS A 374 61.98 -19.51 -24.84
N ASN A 375 62.86 -20.29 -25.48
CA ASN A 375 62.47 -21.45 -26.29
C ASN A 375 61.78 -22.53 -25.44
N ARG A 376 62.23 -22.75 -24.20
CA ARG A 376 61.58 -23.68 -23.25
C ARG A 376 60.19 -23.19 -22.83
N LEU A 377 60.05 -21.90 -22.52
CA LEU A 377 58.76 -21.30 -22.13
C LEU A 377 57.77 -21.25 -23.30
N SER A 378 58.26 -20.98 -24.50
CA SER A 378 57.43 -20.94 -25.71
C SER A 378 56.72 -22.27 -25.97
N ARG A 379 57.42 -23.41 -25.78
CA ARG A 379 56.83 -24.74 -25.92
C ARG A 379 55.71 -25.03 -24.91
N MET A 380 55.77 -24.44 -23.72
CA MET A 380 54.73 -24.60 -22.69
C MET A 380 53.55 -23.65 -22.88
N LEU A 381 53.76 -22.55 -23.62
CA LEU A 381 52.74 -21.53 -23.86
C LEU A 381 51.60 -22.07 -24.72
N GLU A 382 51.90 -22.86 -25.75
CA GLU A 382 50.89 -23.48 -26.61
C GLU A 382 49.99 -24.43 -25.84
N HIS A 383 50.55 -25.28 -24.98
CA HIS A 383 49.77 -26.18 -24.12
C HIS A 383 48.92 -25.42 -23.09
N LYS A 384 49.46 -24.35 -22.50
CA LYS A 384 48.71 -23.47 -21.60
C LYS A 384 47.54 -22.80 -22.31
N ASN A 385 47.77 -22.26 -23.51
CA ASN A 385 46.74 -21.62 -24.33
C ASN A 385 45.66 -22.62 -24.74
N ALA A 386 46.05 -23.82 -25.19
CA ALA A 386 45.10 -24.89 -25.57
C ALA A 386 44.27 -25.41 -24.38
N PHE A 387 44.82 -25.37 -23.16
CA PHE A 387 44.06 -25.71 -21.95
C PHE A 387 43.10 -24.59 -21.55
N GLN A 388 43.56 -23.33 -21.56
CA GLN A 388 42.71 -22.17 -21.28
C GLN A 388 41.57 -22.05 -22.30
N GLU A 389 41.85 -22.26 -23.58
CA GLU A 389 40.85 -22.23 -24.64
C GLU A 389 39.77 -23.30 -24.44
N ARG A 390 40.15 -24.53 -24.08
CA ARG A 390 39.18 -25.60 -23.74
C ARG A 390 38.27 -25.22 -22.57
N ILE A 391 38.82 -24.63 -21.52
CA ILE A 391 38.02 -24.16 -20.38
C ILE A 391 37.04 -23.06 -20.82
N VAL A 392 37.50 -22.09 -21.61
CA VAL A 392 36.66 -21.01 -22.11
C VAL A 392 35.57 -21.56 -23.01
N GLN A 393 35.90 -22.45 -23.94
CA GLN A 393 34.93 -23.10 -24.83
C GLN A 393 33.86 -23.87 -24.06
N GLN A 394 34.24 -24.64 -23.04
CA GLN A 394 33.28 -25.38 -22.20
C GLN A 394 32.36 -24.44 -21.42
N ARG A 395 32.89 -23.37 -20.83
CA ARG A 395 32.06 -22.38 -20.14
C ARG A 395 31.10 -21.68 -21.11
N VAL A 396 31.59 -21.26 -22.28
CA VAL A 396 30.78 -20.60 -23.30
C VAL A 396 29.67 -21.52 -23.81
N SER A 397 29.94 -22.81 -24.01
CA SER A 397 28.93 -23.77 -24.46
C SER A 397 27.86 -24.02 -23.40
N GLU A 398 28.25 -24.15 -22.12
CA GLU A 398 27.32 -24.28 -21.01
C GLU A 398 26.43 -23.04 -20.82
N PHE A 399 27.01 -21.85 -20.82
CA PHE A 399 26.25 -20.59 -20.77
C PHE A 399 25.35 -20.41 -21.99
N GLY A 400 25.83 -20.80 -23.18
CA GLY A 400 25.07 -20.77 -24.41
C GLY A 400 23.85 -21.67 -24.34
N ARG A 401 24.02 -22.91 -23.85
CA ARG A 401 22.91 -23.86 -23.65
C ARG A 401 21.88 -23.32 -22.65
N GLN A 402 22.32 -22.87 -21.48
CA GLN A 402 21.43 -22.31 -20.45
C GLN A 402 20.69 -21.06 -20.93
N LYS A 403 21.35 -20.21 -21.73
CA LYS A 403 20.69 -19.04 -22.33
C LYS A 403 19.62 -19.47 -23.33
N LYS A 404 19.93 -20.43 -24.20
CA LYS A 404 18.99 -20.95 -25.19
C LYS A 404 17.75 -21.57 -24.52
N GLU A 405 17.94 -22.38 -23.48
CA GLU A 405 16.83 -22.98 -22.70
C GLU A 405 15.94 -21.90 -22.07
N ARG A 406 16.52 -20.84 -21.50
CA ARG A 406 15.74 -19.72 -20.95
C ARG A 406 14.98 -18.96 -22.04
N ASP A 407 15.63 -18.66 -23.16
CA ASP A 407 15.01 -17.92 -24.26
C ASP A 407 13.87 -18.74 -24.90
N GLU A 408 14.03 -20.06 -25.01
CA GLU A 408 12.99 -20.99 -25.46
C GLU A 408 11.81 -21.04 -24.46
N TRP A 409 12.09 -21.14 -23.17
CA TRP A 409 11.06 -21.11 -22.13
C TRP A 409 10.27 -19.79 -22.13
N ILE A 410 10.97 -18.66 -22.24
CA ILE A 410 10.34 -17.33 -22.37
C ILE A 410 9.47 -17.28 -23.63
N SER A 411 9.97 -17.79 -24.75
CA SER A 411 9.24 -17.81 -26.03
C SER A 411 7.97 -18.67 -25.94
N GLN A 412 8.03 -19.82 -25.28
CA GLN A 412 6.87 -20.68 -25.00
C GLN A 412 5.85 -19.98 -24.10
N LEU A 413 6.30 -19.29 -23.05
CA LEU A 413 5.39 -18.53 -22.18
C LEU A 413 4.68 -17.40 -22.95
N ILE A 414 5.41 -16.70 -23.82
CA ILE A 414 4.84 -15.64 -24.67
C ILE A 414 3.83 -16.23 -25.66
N SER A 415 4.12 -17.37 -26.29
CA SER A 415 3.18 -18.02 -27.22
C SER A 415 1.92 -18.53 -26.52
N SER A 416 2.04 -19.13 -25.32
CA SER A 416 0.90 -19.53 -24.48
C SER A 416 0.00 -18.34 -24.17
N ARG A 417 0.57 -17.24 -23.66
CA ARG A 417 -0.19 -16.02 -23.35
C ARG A 417 -0.82 -15.36 -24.57
N LYS A 418 -0.20 -15.49 -25.76
CA LYS A 418 -0.83 -15.04 -27.02
C LYS A 418 -2.05 -15.90 -27.36
N LEU A 419 -1.92 -17.23 -27.26
CA LEU A 419 -3.01 -18.17 -27.53
C LEU A 419 -4.17 -17.99 -26.53
N GLU A 420 -3.88 -17.81 -25.25
CA GLU A 420 -4.88 -17.52 -24.22
C GLU A 420 -5.66 -16.24 -24.54
N ARG A 421 -4.96 -15.15 -24.86
CA ARG A 421 -5.60 -13.88 -25.26
C ARG A 421 -6.45 -14.03 -26.51
N GLU A 422 -6.00 -14.81 -27.50
CA GLU A 422 -6.78 -15.07 -28.70
C GLU A 422 -8.03 -15.92 -28.41
N THR A 423 -7.90 -16.91 -27.53
CA THR A 423 -9.01 -17.76 -27.08
C THR A 423 -10.05 -16.94 -26.33
N ILE A 424 -9.62 -16.07 -25.40
CA ILE A 424 -10.50 -15.14 -24.68
C ILE A 424 -11.19 -14.20 -25.67
N ARG A 425 -10.46 -13.60 -26.63
CA ARG A 425 -11.07 -12.73 -27.66
C ARG A 425 -12.15 -13.44 -28.45
N LYS A 426 -11.89 -14.67 -28.91
CA LYS A 426 -12.88 -15.49 -29.64
C LYS A 426 -14.09 -15.80 -28.77
N PHE A 427 -13.87 -16.22 -27.53
CA PHE A 427 -14.95 -16.55 -26.60
C PHE A 427 -15.82 -15.34 -26.26
N THR A 428 -15.21 -14.19 -25.98
CA THR A 428 -15.91 -12.93 -25.74
C THR A 428 -16.75 -12.51 -26.96
N TYR A 429 -16.23 -12.67 -28.17
CA TYR A 429 -16.99 -12.40 -29.40
C TYR A 429 -18.24 -13.28 -29.50
N TYR A 430 -18.12 -14.59 -29.26
CA TYR A 430 -19.26 -15.51 -29.30
C TYR A 430 -20.29 -15.20 -28.22
N LEU A 431 -19.85 -14.93 -26.99
CA LEU A 431 -20.75 -14.54 -25.90
C LEU A 431 -21.50 -13.24 -26.21
N ASN A 432 -20.80 -12.23 -26.72
CA ASN A 432 -21.41 -10.96 -27.11
C ASN A 432 -22.43 -11.14 -28.24
N LEU A 433 -22.16 -12.02 -29.20
CA LEU A 433 -23.11 -12.34 -30.25
C LEU A 433 -24.39 -12.99 -29.68
N GLU A 434 -24.25 -13.94 -28.75
CA GLU A 434 -25.39 -14.64 -28.17
C GLU A 434 -26.20 -13.74 -27.23
N THR A 435 -25.55 -12.86 -26.46
CA THR A 435 -26.24 -11.85 -25.66
C THR A 435 -27.01 -10.87 -26.55
N MET A 436 -26.44 -10.41 -27.66
CA MET A 436 -27.16 -9.58 -28.63
C MET A 436 -28.39 -10.31 -29.19
N ARG A 437 -28.27 -11.58 -29.58
CA ARG A 437 -29.40 -12.40 -30.04
C ARG A 437 -30.49 -12.57 -28.98
N MET A 438 -30.11 -12.78 -27.72
CA MET A 438 -31.07 -12.86 -26.62
C MET A 438 -31.79 -11.52 -26.39
N VAL A 439 -31.07 -10.40 -26.44
CA VAL A 439 -31.65 -9.06 -26.30
C VAL A 439 -32.63 -8.76 -27.43
N ILE A 440 -32.31 -9.12 -28.67
CA ILE A 440 -33.22 -8.95 -29.82
C ILE A 440 -34.49 -9.78 -29.61
N ARG A 441 -34.37 -11.07 -29.28
CA ARG A 441 -35.52 -11.95 -28.98
C ARG A 441 -36.37 -11.41 -27.82
N PHE A 442 -35.77 -10.79 -26.81
CA PHE A 442 -36.49 -10.19 -25.71
C PHE A 442 -37.28 -8.95 -26.15
N ARG A 443 -36.68 -8.07 -26.98
CA ARG A 443 -37.38 -6.91 -27.56
C ARG A 443 -38.53 -7.33 -28.46
N GLU A 444 -38.35 -8.36 -29.30
CA GLU A 444 -39.43 -8.89 -30.15
C GLU A 444 -40.60 -9.44 -29.32
N LYS A 445 -40.32 -10.16 -28.22
CA LYS A 445 -41.36 -10.65 -27.30
C LYS A 445 -42.07 -9.53 -26.55
N GLU A 446 -41.36 -8.48 -26.16
CA GLU A 446 -41.97 -7.27 -25.56
C GLU A 446 -42.85 -6.54 -26.59
N GLU A 447 -42.39 -6.39 -27.83
CA GLU A 447 -43.15 -5.77 -28.92
C GLU A 447 -44.42 -6.56 -29.24
N ALA A 448 -44.32 -7.90 -29.32
CA ALA A 448 -45.47 -8.78 -29.54
C ALA A 448 -46.50 -8.75 -28.39
N ARG A 449 -46.10 -8.39 -27.16
CA ARG A 449 -47.01 -8.21 -26.02
C ARG A 449 -47.71 -6.85 -25.97
N LYS A 450 -47.22 -5.84 -26.69
CA LYS A 450 -47.84 -4.49 -26.72
C LYS A 450 -49.27 -4.49 -27.26
N PRO A 451 -49.61 -5.16 -28.38
CA PRO A 451 -51.00 -5.23 -28.86
C PRO A 451 -51.92 -5.97 -27.89
N GLU A 452 -51.48 -7.09 -27.30
CA GLU A 452 -52.27 -7.80 -26.27
C GLU A 452 -52.56 -6.94 -25.02
N MET A 453 -51.66 -6.01 -24.65
CA MET A 453 -51.88 -5.06 -23.56
C MET A 453 -52.70 -3.83 -23.96
N ALA A 454 -52.70 -3.44 -25.24
CA ALA A 454 -53.47 -2.32 -25.76
C ALA A 454 -54.96 -2.67 -25.96
N ASP A 455 -55.26 -3.94 -26.25
CA ASP A 455 -56.64 -4.42 -26.46
C ASP A 455 -57.35 -4.88 -25.17
N LEU A 456 -56.70 -4.76 -23.99
CA LEU A 456 -57.29 -5.08 -22.68
C LEU A 456 -58.15 -3.90 -22.18
N PRO A 457 -59.46 -4.09 -21.88
CA PRO A 457 -60.31 -3.06 -21.32
C PRO A 457 -59.70 -2.44 -20.05
N CYS A 458 -59.75 -1.11 -19.93
CA CYS A 458 -59.06 -0.33 -18.89
C CYS A 458 -59.27 -0.88 -17.46
N SER A 459 -60.43 -1.45 -17.15
CA SER A 459 -60.72 -2.08 -15.85
C SER A 459 -59.81 -3.28 -15.53
N ILE A 460 -59.53 -4.15 -16.51
CA ILE A 460 -58.72 -5.37 -16.33
C ILE A 460 -57.22 -5.03 -16.25
N TYR A 461 -56.78 -3.98 -16.94
CA TYR A 461 -55.39 -3.49 -16.89
C TYR A 461 -55.00 -3.04 -15.48
N TRP A 462 -55.83 -2.22 -14.82
CA TRP A 462 -55.58 -1.77 -13.45
C TRP A 462 -55.64 -2.91 -12.44
N GLU A 463 -56.52 -3.90 -12.63
CA GLU A 463 -56.67 -5.04 -11.74
C GLU A 463 -55.49 -6.04 -11.86
N LYS A 464 -55.00 -6.33 -13.07
CA LYS A 464 -53.77 -7.11 -13.29
C LYS A 464 -52.53 -6.39 -12.76
N ARG A 465 -52.44 -5.07 -12.90
CA ARG A 465 -51.34 -4.25 -12.36
C ARG A 465 -51.37 -4.19 -10.82
N ARG A 466 -52.57 -4.17 -10.22
CA ARG A 466 -52.79 -4.25 -8.76
C ARG A 466 -52.43 -5.65 -8.21
N ARG A 467 -52.77 -6.74 -8.91
CA ARG A 467 -52.34 -8.12 -8.56
C ARG A 467 -50.83 -8.34 -8.67
N ARG A 468 -50.15 -7.79 -9.69
CA ARG A 468 -48.68 -7.87 -9.80
C ARG A 468 -47.94 -7.10 -8.69
N ARG A 469 -48.44 -5.93 -8.29
CA ARG A 469 -47.91 -5.19 -7.12
C ARG A 469 -48.24 -5.86 -5.78
N GLY A 470 -49.38 -6.54 -5.67
CA GLY A 470 -49.74 -7.35 -4.50
C GLY A 470 -48.88 -8.61 -4.35
N SER A 471 -48.56 -9.30 -5.44
CA SER A 471 -47.69 -10.50 -5.44
C SER A 471 -46.23 -10.18 -5.12
N ALA A 472 -45.71 -9.00 -5.50
CA ALA A 472 -44.38 -8.55 -5.08
C ALA A 472 -44.25 -8.31 -3.57
N ARG A 473 -45.35 -8.00 -2.86
CA ARG A 473 -45.40 -7.95 -1.38
C ARG A 473 -45.57 -9.33 -0.74
N ALA A 474 -46.23 -10.29 -1.40
CA ALA A 474 -46.42 -11.65 -0.89
C ALA A 474 -45.17 -12.55 -1.06
N SER A 475 -44.39 -12.38 -2.14
CA SER A 475 -43.15 -13.16 -2.37
C SER A 475 -41.98 -12.76 -1.47
N ALA A 476 -42.07 -11.66 -0.71
CA ALA A 476 -41.07 -11.26 0.28
C ALA A 476 -41.29 -11.92 1.66
N ILE A 477 -42.43 -12.57 1.90
CA ILE A 477 -42.79 -13.14 3.22
C ILE A 477 -42.79 -14.68 3.22
N VAL A 478 -42.72 -15.35 2.07
CA VAL A 478 -42.62 -16.82 2.00
C VAL A 478 -41.49 -17.27 1.08
N ARG A 479 -40.25 -17.22 1.58
CA ARG A 479 -39.15 -18.09 1.13
C ARG A 479 -38.31 -18.53 2.33
N CYS A 480 -38.97 -19.26 3.22
CA CYS A 480 -38.33 -20.22 4.10
C CYS A 480 -38.76 -21.62 3.65
N ARG A 481 -37.77 -22.46 3.32
CA ARG A 481 -37.78 -23.92 3.04
C ARG A 481 -38.16 -24.43 1.63
N ALA A 482 -37.31 -25.37 1.17
CA ALA A 482 -37.44 -26.39 0.10
C ALA A 482 -37.43 -25.86 -1.35
N ASP A 483 -36.68 -26.37 -2.34
CA ASP A 483 -35.83 -27.56 -2.53
C ASP A 483 -34.72 -27.22 -3.55
N VAL A 484 -33.51 -27.77 -3.37
CA VAL A 484 -32.41 -27.68 -4.34
C VAL A 484 -32.17 -29.07 -4.92
N PRO A 485 -32.32 -29.30 -6.24
CA PRO A 485 -31.82 -30.52 -6.85
C PRO A 485 -30.29 -30.46 -6.93
N SER A 486 -29.65 -31.39 -6.22
CA SER A 486 -28.22 -31.65 -6.23
C SER A 486 -27.79 -32.24 -7.58
N VAL A 487 -27.09 -31.45 -8.39
CA VAL A 487 -26.32 -31.97 -9.53
C VAL A 487 -24.87 -32.12 -9.08
N PHE A 488 -24.51 -33.34 -8.70
CA PHE A 488 -23.12 -33.78 -8.52
C PHE A 488 -22.46 -33.90 -9.89
N ILE A 489 -21.44 -33.09 -10.17
CA ILE A 489 -20.46 -33.38 -11.22
C ILE A 489 -19.20 -33.90 -10.53
N LYS A 490 -19.02 -35.22 -10.56
CA LYS A 490 -17.74 -35.89 -10.31
C LYS A 490 -16.81 -35.59 -11.48
N LEU A 491 -15.67 -34.98 -11.21
CA LEU A 491 -14.52 -35.04 -12.12
C LEU A 491 -13.48 -35.98 -11.50
N LYS A 492 -13.12 -36.99 -12.29
CA LYS A 492 -11.99 -37.90 -12.07
C LYS A 492 -10.67 -37.18 -12.32
#